data_AF-A0A967WC53-F1
#
_entry.id   AF-A0A967WC53-F1
#
_cell.length_a   1.000
_cell.length_b   1.000
_cell.length_c   1.000
_cell.angle_alpha   90.00
_cell.angle_beta   90.00
_cell.angle_gamma   90.00
#
_symmetry.space_group_name_H-M   'P 1'
#
loop_
_entity.id
_entity.type
_entity.pdbx_description
1 polymer ?
#
loop_
_entity_poly.entity_id
_entity_poly.type
_entity_poly.pdbx_seq_one_letter_code
_entity_poly.pdbx_strand_id
1 'polypeptide(L)'
;VRAHGRFARTLLGIVAVDDAWGLILFSFMVTMAQTLTGQGEGMGPLLAGAWELGGALLVGIALGIPMAYLTGRIQPGEPTLVEALGLVFLCGGIAIWLDVSFILASMILGSVVANLARHHARPFHAIEGIEWPFMILFFVLAGASLHTEALYGIGLVGSAYVILRIIGRV
;
A
#
# COMPACT_ATOMS: atom_id res chain seq x y z
N VAL A 1 22.07 12.68 6.08
CA VAL A 1 22.73 12.36 4.79
C VAL A 1 21.65 11.96 3.80
N ARG A 2 21.21 12.85 2.90
CA ARG A 2 20.27 12.47 1.83
C ARG A 2 21.06 12.05 0.60
N ALA A 3 21.18 10.76 0.34
CA ALA A 3 21.85 10.25 -0.85
C ALA A 3 20.94 10.46 -2.08
N HIS A 4 21.21 11.47 -2.91
CA HIS A 4 20.41 11.78 -4.11
C HIS A 4 20.90 11.05 -5.38
N GLY A 5 21.59 9.92 -5.22
CA GLY A 5 22.16 9.15 -6.34
C GLY A 5 21.09 8.39 -7.14
N ARG A 6 21.43 7.99 -8.38
CA ARG A 6 20.60 7.07 -9.19
C ARG A 6 20.24 5.82 -8.38
N PHE A 7 21.20 5.26 -7.65
CA PHE A 7 21.01 4.08 -6.80
C PHE A 7 19.89 4.25 -5.76
N ALA A 8 19.88 5.35 -5.01
CA ALA A 8 18.86 5.58 -3.98
C ALA A 8 17.45 5.72 -4.56
N ARG A 9 17.30 6.39 -5.71
CA ARG A 9 16.01 6.51 -6.42
C ARG A 9 15.54 5.17 -6.96
N THR A 10 16.44 4.38 -7.54
CA THR A 10 16.11 3.03 -8.02
C THR A 10 15.68 2.14 -6.86
N LEU A 11 16.38 2.22 -5.72
CA LEU A 11 16.05 1.41 -4.54
C LEU A 11 14.70 1.79 -3.93
N LEU A 12 14.39 3.08 -3.82
CA LEU A 12 13.06 3.56 -3.40
C LEU A 12 11.95 3.07 -4.34
N GLY A 13 12.17 3.15 -5.65
CA GLY A 13 11.21 2.64 -6.64
C GLY A 13 11.00 1.13 -6.55
N ILE A 14 12.07 0.36 -6.35
CA ILE A 14 11.99 -1.10 -6.17
C ILE A 14 11.17 -1.44 -4.91
N VAL A 15 11.43 -0.76 -3.79
CA VAL A 15 10.70 -1.02 -2.52
C VAL A 15 9.20 -0.76 -2.66
N ALA A 16 8.81 0.34 -3.32
CA ALA A 16 7.40 0.64 -3.53
C ALA A 16 6.69 -0.39 -4.43
N VAL A 17 7.37 -0.89 -5.46
CA VAL A 17 6.84 -1.93 -6.35
C VAL A 17 6.77 -3.29 -5.64
N ASP A 18 7.78 -3.63 -4.83
CA ASP A 18 7.82 -4.85 -4.01
C ASP A 18 6.64 -4.91 -3.03
N ASP A 19 6.30 -3.79 -2.39
CA ASP A 19 5.16 -3.70 -1.47
C ASP A 19 3.82 -3.98 -2.19
N ALA A 20 3.62 -3.40 -3.38
CA ALA A 20 2.45 -3.67 -4.20
C ALA A 20 2.35 -5.14 -4.63
N TRP A 21 3.46 -5.75 -5.06
CA TRP A 21 3.51 -7.18 -5.38
C TRP A 21 3.26 -8.06 -4.16
N GLY A 22 3.77 -7.66 -2.99
CA GLY A 22 3.54 -8.33 -1.72
C GLY A 22 2.04 -8.41 -1.39
N LEU A 23 1.32 -7.31 -1.54
CA LEU A 23 -0.14 -7.26 -1.33
C LEU A 23 -0.91 -8.14 -2.32
N ILE A 24 -0.56 -8.10 -3.61
CA ILE A 24 -1.21 -8.91 -4.65
C ILE A 24 -0.99 -10.41 -4.39
N LEU A 25 0.26 -10.80 -4.12
CA LEU A 25 0.59 -12.20 -3.81
C LEU A 25 -0.06 -12.65 -2.51
N PHE A 26 -0.12 -11.79 -1.50
CA PHE A 26 -0.80 -12.10 -0.24
C PHE A 26 -2.29 -12.37 -0.45
N SER A 27 -3.00 -11.50 -1.17
CA SER A 27 -4.42 -11.70 -1.51
C SER A 27 -4.61 -13.02 -2.28
N PHE A 28 -3.77 -13.31 -3.27
CA PHE A 28 -3.81 -14.58 -3.99
C PHE A 28 -3.58 -15.80 -3.08
N MET A 29 -2.64 -15.73 -2.14
CA MET A 29 -2.37 -16.82 -1.19
C MET A 29 -3.54 -17.03 -0.22
N VAL A 30 -4.20 -15.96 0.23
CA VAL A 30 -5.40 -16.04 1.07
C VAL A 30 -6.54 -16.70 0.31
N THR A 31 -6.78 -16.28 -0.93
CA THR A 31 -7.76 -16.92 -1.82
C THR A 31 -7.48 -18.41 -1.99
N MET A 32 -6.22 -18.77 -2.26
CA MET A 32 -5.80 -20.18 -2.38
C MET A 32 -6.03 -20.94 -1.08
N ALA A 33 -5.64 -20.39 0.06
CA ALA A 33 -5.82 -21.02 1.37
C ALA A 33 -7.32 -21.29 1.66
N GLN A 34 -8.20 -20.33 1.40
CA GLN A 34 -9.65 -20.47 1.60
C GLN A 34 -10.24 -21.60 0.74
N THR A 35 -9.80 -21.73 -0.51
CA THR A 35 -10.23 -22.83 -1.39
C THR A 35 -9.77 -24.20 -0.86
N LEU A 36 -8.54 -24.30 -0.35
CA LEU A 36 -7.99 -25.54 0.19
C LEU A 36 -8.64 -25.96 1.50
N THR A 37 -9.05 -25.00 2.34
CA THR A 37 -9.75 -25.28 3.61
C THR A 37 -11.24 -25.54 3.43
N GLY A 38 -11.76 -25.56 2.19
CA GLY A 38 -13.18 -25.78 1.91
C GLY A 38 -14.09 -24.64 2.39
N GLN A 39 -13.54 -23.46 2.64
CA GLN A 39 -14.30 -22.28 3.11
C GLN A 39 -14.99 -21.53 1.95
N GLY A 40 -14.97 -22.08 0.75
CA GLY A 40 -15.74 -21.59 -0.39
C GLY A 40 -15.97 -22.70 -1.42
N GLU A 41 -17.23 -23.00 -1.70
CA GLU A 41 -17.60 -23.88 -2.81
C GLU A 41 -17.55 -23.08 -4.13
N GLY A 42 -16.81 -23.60 -5.12
CA GLY A 42 -16.77 -23.02 -6.48
C GLY A 42 -15.85 -21.80 -6.67
N MET A 43 -16.23 -20.91 -7.59
CA MET A 43 -15.42 -19.74 -8.00
C MET A 43 -15.48 -18.55 -7.01
N GLY A 44 -16.16 -18.68 -5.87
CA GLY A 44 -16.40 -17.60 -4.91
C GLY A 44 -15.11 -16.91 -4.40
N PRO A 45 -14.13 -17.66 -3.87
CA PRO A 45 -12.88 -17.07 -3.37
C PRO A 45 -12.07 -16.36 -4.47
N LEU A 46 -12.09 -16.91 -5.69
CA LEU A 46 -11.42 -16.31 -6.86
C LEU A 46 -12.05 -14.98 -7.25
N LEU A 47 -13.38 -14.91 -7.27
CA LEU A 47 -14.10 -13.67 -7.55
C LEU A 47 -13.90 -12.63 -6.43
N ALA A 48 -13.85 -13.08 -5.17
CA ALA A 48 -13.57 -12.20 -4.04
C ALA A 48 -12.16 -11.59 -4.12
N GLY A 49 -11.12 -12.39 -4.37
CA GLY A 49 -9.76 -11.88 -4.55
C GLY A 49 -9.61 -10.98 -5.78
N ALA A 50 -10.28 -11.33 -6.89
CA ALA A 50 -10.32 -10.47 -8.08
C ALA A 50 -11.03 -9.13 -7.81
N TRP A 51 -12.12 -9.15 -7.03
CA TRP A 51 -12.82 -7.93 -6.60
C TRP A 51 -11.98 -7.10 -5.64
N GLU A 52 -11.29 -7.72 -4.69
CA GLU A 52 -10.42 -7.04 -3.73
C GLU A 52 -9.33 -6.23 -4.44
N LEU A 53 -8.65 -6.83 -5.43
CA LEU A 53 -7.59 -6.20 -6.20
C LEU A 53 -8.12 -5.23 -7.26
N GLY A 54 -9.10 -5.68 -8.05
CA GLY A 54 -9.69 -4.90 -9.15
C GLY A 54 -10.48 -3.70 -8.64
N GLY A 55 -11.25 -3.89 -7.57
CA GLY A 55 -12.00 -2.82 -6.92
C GLY A 55 -11.08 -1.80 -6.26
N ALA A 56 -9.98 -2.21 -5.63
CA ALA A 56 -8.97 -1.29 -5.12
C ALA A 56 -8.35 -0.43 -6.23
N LEU A 57 -8.04 -1.02 -7.38
CA LEU A 57 -7.55 -0.32 -8.57
C LEU A 57 -8.58 0.71 -9.08
N LEU A 58 -9.84 0.30 -9.20
CA LEU A 58 -10.91 1.18 -9.66
C LEU A 58 -11.12 2.36 -8.71
N VAL A 59 -11.19 2.12 -7.39
CA VAL A 59 -11.35 3.17 -6.38
C VAL A 59 -10.17 4.14 -6.40
N GLY A 60 -8.93 3.62 -6.42
CA GLY A 60 -7.73 4.45 -6.44
C GLY A 60 -7.65 5.35 -7.68
N ILE A 61 -8.00 4.83 -8.86
CA ILE A 61 -8.05 5.62 -10.10
C ILE A 61 -9.21 6.63 -10.06
N ALA A 62 -10.41 6.18 -9.68
CA ALA A 62 -11.62 7.00 -9.67
C ALA A 62 -11.51 8.20 -8.74
N LEU A 63 -10.83 8.08 -7.60
CA LEU A 63 -10.57 9.18 -6.68
C LEU A 63 -9.29 9.95 -7.03
N GLY A 64 -8.29 9.28 -7.58
CA GLY A 64 -6.97 9.86 -7.86
C GLY A 64 -6.99 10.82 -9.04
N ILE A 65 -7.80 10.53 -10.07
CA ILE A 65 -7.94 11.41 -11.24
C ILE A 65 -8.54 12.78 -10.83
N PRO A 66 -9.71 12.85 -10.16
CA PRO A 66 -10.24 14.11 -9.65
C PRO A 66 -9.22 14.85 -8.78
N MET A 67 -8.56 14.14 -7.85
CA MET A 67 -7.55 14.74 -6.99
C MET A 67 -6.43 15.39 -7.79
N ALA A 68 -5.88 14.71 -8.79
CA ALA A 68 -4.80 15.24 -9.64
C ALA A 68 -5.17 16.56 -10.35
N TYR A 69 -6.46 16.74 -10.68
CA TYR A 69 -6.96 17.97 -11.32
C TYR A 69 -7.42 19.06 -10.33
N LEU A 70 -7.86 18.68 -9.13
CA LEU A 70 -8.33 19.60 -8.10
C LEU A 70 -7.20 20.14 -7.22
N THR A 71 -6.13 19.36 -7.03
CA THR A 71 -4.94 19.77 -6.26
C THR A 71 -4.36 21.08 -6.79
N GLY A 72 -4.07 22.02 -5.88
CA GLY A 72 -3.47 23.32 -6.21
C GLY A 72 -4.42 24.49 -6.41
N ARG A 73 -5.74 24.26 -6.33
CA ARG A 73 -6.74 25.33 -6.50
C ARG A 73 -7.12 26.05 -5.20
N ILE A 74 -6.86 25.45 -4.04
CA ILE A 74 -7.23 26.00 -2.72
C ILE A 74 -6.17 27.00 -2.23
N GLN A 75 -4.89 26.76 -2.53
CA GLN A 75 -3.80 27.73 -2.42
C GLN A 75 -2.73 27.41 -3.48
N PRO A 76 -2.24 28.41 -4.24
CA PRO A 76 -1.22 28.17 -5.24
C PRO A 76 0.08 27.71 -4.57
N GLY A 77 0.48 26.46 -4.81
CA GLY A 77 1.83 25.95 -4.53
C GLY A 77 1.92 24.75 -3.59
N GLU A 78 0.91 24.45 -2.78
CA GLU A 78 0.96 23.37 -1.78
C GLU A 78 -0.43 22.71 -1.65
N PRO A 79 -0.60 21.39 -1.92
CA PRO A 79 -1.73 20.67 -1.38
C PRO A 79 -1.64 20.78 0.13
N THR A 80 -2.71 21.27 0.74
CA THR A 80 -2.77 21.29 2.19
C THR A 80 -2.72 19.84 2.69
N LEU A 81 -1.93 19.56 3.73
CA LEU A 81 -1.89 18.24 4.38
C LEU A 81 -3.30 17.69 4.67
N VAL A 82 -4.24 18.60 4.93
CA VAL A 82 -5.67 18.33 5.12
C VAL A 82 -6.34 17.74 3.87
N GLU A 83 -6.05 18.25 2.67
CA GLU A 83 -6.57 17.68 1.41
C GLU A 83 -6.06 16.26 1.18
N ALA A 84 -4.75 16.04 1.36
CA ALA A 84 -4.15 14.73 1.20
C ALA A 84 -4.73 13.72 2.20
N LEU A 85 -4.80 14.10 3.48
CA LEU A 85 -5.32 13.26 4.54
C LEU A 85 -6.82 12.97 4.36
N GLY A 86 -7.61 13.99 4.00
CA GLY A 86 -9.04 13.85 3.72
C GLY A 86 -9.31 12.87 2.59
N LEU A 87 -8.51 12.90 1.52
CA LEU A 87 -8.65 11.98 0.40
C LEU A 87 -8.16 10.57 0.71
N VAL A 88 -7.09 10.41 1.50
CA VAL A 88 -6.67 9.10 2.00
C VAL A 88 -7.76 8.49 2.89
N PHE A 89 -8.37 9.26 3.80
CA PHE A 89 -9.48 8.76 4.61
C PHE A 89 -10.75 8.47 3.80
N LEU A 90 -11.07 9.28 2.79
CA LEU A 90 -12.19 9.01 1.89
C LEU A 90 -11.95 7.73 1.08
N CYS A 91 -10.74 7.58 0.53
CA CYS A 91 -10.32 6.39 -0.21
C CYS A 91 -10.38 5.15 0.68
N GLY A 92 -9.82 5.22 1.89
CA GLY A 92 -9.89 4.15 2.88
C GLY A 92 -11.32 3.80 3.29
N GLY A 93 -12.17 4.79 3.54
CA GLY A 93 -13.57 4.60 3.90
C GLY A 93 -14.38 3.92 2.78
N ILE A 94 -14.20 4.35 1.54
CA ILE A 94 -14.83 3.71 0.36
C ILE A 94 -14.27 2.29 0.16
N ALA A 95 -12.97 2.10 0.33
CA ALA A 95 -12.34 0.79 0.17
C ALA A 95 -12.87 -0.22 1.20
N ILE A 96 -12.99 0.19 2.47
CA ILE A 96 -13.59 -0.63 3.52
C ILE A 96 -15.06 -0.91 3.23
N TRP A 97 -15.81 0.09 2.78
CA TRP A 97 -17.24 -0.08 2.47
C TRP A 97 -17.50 -1.04 1.29
N LEU A 98 -16.57 -1.12 0.34
CA LEU A 98 -16.66 -2.02 -0.82
C LEU A 98 -15.96 -3.38 -0.60
N ASP A 99 -15.41 -3.62 0.59
CA ASP A 99 -14.60 -4.79 0.94
C ASP A 99 -13.42 -5.01 -0.04
N VAL A 100 -12.68 -3.93 -0.34
CA VAL A 100 -11.49 -3.96 -1.22
C VAL A 100 -10.24 -3.52 -0.46
N SER A 101 -9.06 -3.80 -1.00
CA SER A 101 -7.79 -3.49 -0.33
C SER A 101 -7.56 -1.99 -0.21
N PHE A 102 -7.72 -1.45 1.01
CA PHE A 102 -7.54 -0.02 1.28
C PHE A 102 -6.09 0.45 1.07
N ILE A 103 -5.10 -0.42 1.36
CA ILE A 103 -3.68 -0.09 1.19
C ILE A 103 -3.39 0.04 -0.31
N LEU A 104 -3.80 -0.96 -1.10
CA LEU A 104 -3.60 -0.95 -2.54
C LEU A 104 -4.34 0.22 -3.20
N ALA A 105 -5.59 0.49 -2.80
CA ALA A 105 -6.36 1.63 -3.30
C ALA A 105 -5.65 2.97 -3.01
N SER A 106 -5.10 3.12 -1.80
CA SER A 106 -4.37 4.33 -1.39
C SER A 106 -3.03 4.49 -2.14
N MET A 107 -2.30 3.39 -2.40
CA MET A 107 -1.09 3.40 -3.21
C MET A 107 -1.39 3.82 -4.66
N ILE A 108 -2.49 3.31 -5.23
CA ILE A 108 -2.92 3.62 -6.60
C ILE A 108 -3.38 5.08 -6.68
N LEU A 109 -4.16 5.55 -5.70
CA LEU A 109 -4.54 6.96 -5.54
C LEU A 109 -3.30 7.86 -5.59
N GLY A 110 -2.33 7.62 -4.70
CA GLY A 110 -1.10 8.40 -4.62
C GLY A 110 -0.28 8.36 -5.92
N SER A 111 -0.20 7.18 -6.54
CA SER A 111 0.49 6.99 -7.83
C SER A 111 -0.18 7.77 -8.96
N VAL A 112 -1.51 7.74 -9.06
CA VAL A 112 -2.27 8.49 -10.08
C VAL A 112 -2.05 9.99 -9.91
N VAL A 113 -2.13 10.48 -8.67
CA VAL A 113 -1.93 11.89 -8.36
C VAL A 113 -0.51 12.32 -8.69
N ALA A 114 0.50 11.53 -8.29
CA ALA A 114 1.90 11.84 -8.57
C ALA A 114 2.23 11.88 -10.06
N ASN A 115 1.58 11.05 -10.89
CA ASN A 115 1.83 11.00 -12.32
C ASN A 115 1.01 12.02 -13.13
N LEU A 116 -0.20 12.38 -12.68
CA LEU A 116 -1.11 13.21 -13.45
C LEU A 116 -1.14 14.68 -13.00
N ALA A 117 -0.72 14.99 -11.77
CA ALA A 117 -0.68 16.36 -11.28
C ALA A 117 0.42 17.18 -11.98
N ARG A 118 0.05 17.92 -13.04
CA ARG A 118 0.99 18.69 -13.87
C ARG A 118 1.43 20.05 -13.29
N HIS A 119 0.85 20.49 -12.18
CA HIS A 119 0.89 21.91 -11.77
C HIS A 119 1.81 22.26 -10.59
N HIS A 120 2.58 21.33 -10.03
CA HIS A 120 3.28 21.62 -8.78
C HIS A 120 4.74 21.16 -8.80
N ALA A 121 5.65 22.12 -8.64
CA ALA A 121 7.04 21.82 -8.36
C ALA A 121 7.26 21.27 -6.95
N ARG A 122 6.27 21.34 -6.02
CA ARG A 122 6.46 21.02 -4.59
C ARG A 122 5.23 20.50 -3.80
N PRO A 123 4.28 19.72 -4.36
CA PRO A 123 3.10 19.32 -3.60
C PRO A 123 3.41 18.31 -2.47
N PHE A 124 4.62 17.74 -2.44
CA PHE A 124 4.97 16.62 -1.58
C PHE A 124 5.69 16.98 -0.27
N HIS A 125 6.13 18.23 -0.06
CA HIS A 125 6.93 18.58 1.13
C HIS A 125 6.14 18.46 2.45
N ALA A 126 4.84 18.81 2.45
CA ALA A 126 4.00 18.65 3.63
C ALA A 126 3.73 17.17 3.95
N ILE A 127 3.58 16.34 2.92
CA ILE A 127 3.33 14.88 3.05
C ILE A 127 4.60 14.16 3.55
N GLU A 128 5.79 14.56 3.09
CA GLU A 128 7.07 14.01 3.60
C GLU A 128 7.24 14.23 5.12
N GLY A 129 6.65 15.29 5.68
CA GLY A 129 6.72 15.59 7.11
C GLY A 129 5.92 14.64 8.00
N ILE A 130 4.80 14.09 7.51
CA ILE A 130 3.90 13.27 8.32
C ILE A 130 4.26 11.78 8.31
N GLU A 131 5.00 11.32 7.30
CA GLU A 131 5.43 9.93 7.16
C GLU A 131 6.17 9.43 8.41
N TRP A 132 7.10 10.24 8.94
CA TRP A 132 7.93 9.88 10.09
C TRP A 132 7.13 9.52 11.37
N PRO A 133 6.19 10.36 11.83
CA PRO A 133 5.28 10.00 12.92
C PRO A 133 4.54 8.67 12.70
N PHE A 134 4.01 8.43 11.50
CA PHE A 134 3.30 7.19 11.19
C PHE A 134 4.22 5.97 11.21
N MET A 135 5.44 6.10 10.70
CA MET A 135 6.45 5.04 10.73
C MET A 135 6.85 4.68 12.17
N ILE A 136 7.06 5.68 13.03
CA ILE A 136 7.35 5.45 14.45
C ILE A 136 6.19 4.70 15.12
N LEU A 137 4.95 5.17 14.92
CA LEU A 137 3.77 4.52 15.50
C LEU A 137 3.62 3.08 15.01
N PHE A 138 3.80 2.84 13.72
CA PHE A 138 3.74 1.51 13.11
C PHE A 138 4.78 0.57 13.74
N PHE A 139 6.05 0.97 13.83
CA PHE A 139 7.09 0.11 14.39
C PHE A 139 6.93 -0.15 15.88
N VAL A 140 6.49 0.85 16.65
CA VAL A 140 6.20 0.68 18.08
C VAL A 140 5.04 -0.30 18.27
N LEU A 141 3.96 -0.16 17.51
CA LEU A 141 2.80 -1.05 17.61
C LEU A 141 3.14 -2.46 17.12
N ALA A 142 3.84 -2.60 15.99
CA ALA A 142 4.28 -3.90 15.48
C ALA A 142 5.21 -4.62 16.48
N GLY A 143 6.10 -3.89 17.14
CA GLY A 143 6.93 -4.42 18.21
C GLY A 143 6.12 -4.83 19.44
N ALA A 144 5.13 -4.04 19.83
CA ALA A 144 4.25 -4.34 20.96
C ALA A 144 3.29 -5.50 20.68
N SER A 145 2.88 -5.72 19.42
CA SER A 145 2.05 -6.85 18.99
C SER A 145 2.82 -8.15 18.80
N LEU A 146 4.14 -8.18 19.03
CA LEU A 146 4.96 -9.37 18.87
C LEU A 146 4.69 -10.37 20.00
N HIS A 147 4.17 -11.54 19.63
CA HIS A 147 3.96 -12.65 20.55
C HIS A 147 5.13 -13.62 20.42
N THR A 148 6.03 -13.65 21.41
CA THR A 148 7.24 -14.48 21.38
C THR A 148 6.94 -15.98 21.33
N GLU A 149 5.80 -16.41 21.84
CA GLU A 149 5.39 -17.82 21.78
C GLU A 149 4.98 -18.24 20.36
N ALA A 150 4.30 -17.35 19.62
CA ALA A 150 3.94 -17.61 18.22
C ALA A 150 5.19 -17.78 17.33
N LEU A 151 6.31 -17.13 17.69
CA LEU A 151 7.58 -17.20 16.96
C LEU A 151 8.13 -18.63 16.88
N TYR A 152 7.95 -19.44 17.92
CA TYR A 152 8.35 -20.84 17.90
C TYR A 152 7.49 -21.66 16.93
N GLY A 153 6.18 -21.38 16.87
CA GLY A 153 5.24 -22.07 15.96
C GLY A 153 5.48 -21.76 14.49
N ILE A 154 5.90 -20.54 14.16
CA ILE A 154 6.18 -20.12 12.78
C ILE A 154 7.66 -20.29 12.38
N GLY A 155 8.51 -20.80 13.26
CA GLY A 155 9.97 -20.85 13.07
C GLY A 155 10.41 -21.53 11.77
N LEU A 156 9.72 -22.60 11.35
CA LEU A 156 10.00 -23.29 10.09
C LEU A 156 9.67 -22.40 8.88
N VAL A 157 8.48 -21.78 8.86
CA VAL A 157 8.04 -20.88 7.78
C VAL A 157 8.92 -19.63 7.72
N GLY A 158 9.29 -19.07 8.88
CA GLY A 158 10.22 -17.95 8.97
C GLY A 158 11.62 -18.29 8.45
N SER A 159 12.14 -19.47 8.80
CA SER A 159 13.43 -19.94 8.28
C SER A 159 13.39 -20.16 6.77
N ALA A 160 12.32 -20.77 6.25
CA ALA A 160 12.10 -20.93 4.83
C ALA A 160 12.06 -19.56 4.12
N TYR A 161 11.31 -18.59 4.65
CA TYR A 161 11.27 -17.23 4.12
C TYR A 161 12.66 -16.59 4.04
N VAL A 162 13.48 -16.71 5.09
CA VAL A 162 14.85 -16.18 5.10
C VAL A 162 15.70 -16.80 4.01
N ILE A 163 15.67 -18.14 3.86
CA ILE A 163 16.43 -18.85 2.83
C ILE A 163 15.98 -18.43 1.43
N LEU A 164 14.68 -18.46 1.17
CA LEU A 164 14.13 -18.05 -0.13
C LEU A 164 14.47 -16.59 -0.43
N ARG A 165 14.46 -15.70 0.57
CA ARG A 165 14.82 -14.28 0.40
C ARG A 165 16.30 -14.09 0.07
N ILE A 166 17.18 -14.91 0.65
CA ILE A 166 18.61 -14.88 0.31
C ILE A 166 18.80 -15.35 -1.14
N ILE A 167 18.18 -16.47 -1.51
CA ILE A 167 18.27 -17.02 -2.86
C ILE A 167 17.71 -16.05 -3.89
N GLY A 168 16.54 -15.44 -3.64
CA GLY A 168 15.90 -14.49 -4.55
C GLY A 168 16.64 -13.16 -4.70
N ARG A 169 17.67 -12.89 -3.90
CA ARG A 169 18.54 -11.72 -4.01
C ARG A 169 19.84 -12.00 -4.79
N VAL A 170 20.19 -13.27 -4.98
CA VAL A 170 21.38 -13.73 -5.74
C VAL A 170 21.01 -13.84 -7.20
#